data_AF-A0A2E5MHP2-F1
#
_entry.id   AF-A0A2E5MHP2-F1
#
_cell.length_a   1.000
_cell.length_b   1.000
_cell.length_c   1.000
_cell.angle_alpha   90.00
_cell.angle_beta   90.00
_cell.angle_gamma   90.00
#
_symmetry.space_group_name_H-M   'P 1'
#
loop_
_entity.id
_entity.type
_entity.pdbx_description
1 polymer ?
#
loop_
_entity_poly.entity_id
_entity_poly.type
_entity_poly.pdbx_seq_one_letter_code
_entity_poly.pdbx_strand_id
1 'polypeptide(L)'
;MNKKPHLDDEALSELRDVMEDEFDVLIRTYLSDSGERIDILRSALSSRDSQAFTHSAHSFKGSCINIGAPRLGALCSEAEIAGREERIDDAAHLLDDIQSEFLTVRQLLEQTLMR
;
A
#
# COMPACT_ATOMS: atom_id res chain seq x y z
N MET A 1 -4.19 7.76 16.27
CA MET A 1 -5.17 7.16 15.34
C MET A 1 -5.15 7.97 14.07
N ASN A 2 -4.55 7.42 13.00
CA ASN A 2 -4.49 8.07 11.69
C ASN A 2 -5.93 8.18 11.15
N LYS A 3 -6.44 9.42 11.01
CA LYS A 3 -7.85 9.72 10.66
C LYS A 3 -8.13 9.57 9.16
N LYS A 4 -7.14 9.14 8.36
CA LYS A 4 -7.29 9.00 6.91
C LYS A 4 -8.26 7.85 6.57
N PRO A 5 -9.10 8.00 5.55
CA PRO A 5 -9.97 6.92 5.09
C PRO A 5 -9.14 5.80 4.45
N HIS A 6 -9.72 4.60 4.38
CA HIS A 6 -9.10 3.45 3.73
C HIS A 6 -8.96 3.67 2.22
N LEU A 7 -10.03 4.20 1.62
CA LEU A 7 -10.13 4.60 0.24
C LEU A 7 -10.66 6.02 0.15
N ASP A 8 -10.16 6.77 -0.81
CA ASP A 8 -10.67 8.08 -1.20
C ASP A 8 -11.68 7.90 -2.33
N ASP A 9 -12.96 8.06 -2.02
CA ASP A 9 -14.06 7.83 -2.98
C ASP A 9 -14.01 8.81 -4.17
N GLU A 10 -13.54 10.05 -3.94
CA GLU A 10 -13.41 11.06 -5.00
C GLU A 10 -12.28 10.67 -5.95
N ALA A 11 -11.09 10.36 -5.40
CA ALA A 11 -9.95 9.90 -6.21
C ALA A 11 -10.26 8.62 -6.98
N LEU A 12 -10.99 7.67 -6.39
CA LEU A 12 -11.39 6.44 -7.07
C LEU A 12 -12.40 6.68 -8.19
N SER A 13 -13.33 7.62 -8.00
CA SER A 13 -14.28 8.01 -9.04
C SER A 13 -13.54 8.64 -10.22
N GLU A 14 -12.64 9.59 -9.95
CA GLU A 14 -11.82 10.22 -10.98
C GLU A 14 -10.95 9.20 -11.72
N LEU A 15 -10.33 8.27 -10.99
CA LEU A 15 -9.51 7.21 -11.57
C LEU A 15 -10.33 6.30 -12.48
N ARG A 16 -11.56 5.97 -12.09
CA ARG A 16 -12.49 5.19 -12.92
C ARG A 16 -12.89 5.93 -14.19
N ASP A 17 -13.21 7.21 -14.08
CA ASP A 17 -13.61 8.02 -15.22
C ASP A 17 -12.47 8.20 -16.22
N VAL A 18 -11.22 8.31 -15.75
CA VAL A 18 -10.03 8.42 -16.60
C VAL A 18 -9.66 7.08 -17.26
N MET A 19 -9.82 5.97 -16.54
CA MET A 19 -9.37 4.66 -17.03
C MET A 19 -10.43 3.89 -17.81
N GLU A 20 -11.70 4.26 -17.66
CA GLU A 20 -12.85 3.64 -18.34
C GLU A 20 -12.77 2.09 -18.28
N ASP A 21 -12.60 1.44 -19.43
CA ASP A 21 -12.56 -0.02 -19.57
C ASP A 21 -11.32 -0.67 -18.91
N GLU A 22 -10.25 0.09 -18.65
CA GLU A 22 -9.02 -0.42 -18.04
C GLU A 22 -9.02 -0.37 -16.50
N PHE A 23 -10.04 0.26 -15.90
CA PHE A 23 -10.11 0.43 -14.44
C PHE A 23 -10.01 -0.91 -13.70
N ASP A 24 -10.79 -1.91 -14.12
CA ASP A 24 -10.80 -3.22 -13.46
C ASP A 24 -9.45 -3.94 -13.55
N VAL A 25 -8.76 -3.78 -14.68
CA VAL A 25 -7.42 -4.34 -14.90
C VAL A 25 -6.40 -3.64 -14.02
N LEU A 26 -6.49 -2.30 -13.91
CA LEU A 26 -5.65 -1.51 -13.03
C LEU A 26 -5.80 -1.95 -11.57
N ILE A 27 -7.03 -2.09 -11.08
CA ILE A 27 -7.27 -2.51 -9.69
C ILE A 27 -6.72 -3.92 -9.44
N ARG A 28 -6.98 -4.89 -10.33
CA ARG A 28 -6.44 -6.26 -10.19
C ARG A 28 -4.92 -6.29 -10.19
N THR A 29 -4.30 -5.48 -11.05
CA THR A 29 -2.84 -5.34 -11.11
C THR A 29 -2.28 -4.76 -9.82
N TYR A 30 -2.89 -3.67 -9.33
CA TYR A 30 -2.54 -3.09 -8.03
C TYR A 30 -2.62 -4.11 -6.89
N LEU A 31 -3.70 -4.90 -6.82
CA LEU A 31 -3.87 -5.90 -5.76
C LEU A 31 -2.80 -6.99 -5.82
N SER A 32 -2.44 -7.45 -7.02
CA SER A 32 -1.37 -8.43 -7.23
C SER A 32 -0.01 -7.85 -6.79
N ASP A 33 0.36 -6.70 -7.35
CA ASP A 33 1.64 -6.03 -7.09
C ASP A 33 1.80 -5.66 -5.60
N SER A 34 0.72 -5.26 -4.95
CA SER A 34 0.71 -4.93 -3.51
C SER A 34 1.02 -6.14 -2.65
N GLY A 35 0.50 -7.33 -3.01
CA GLY A 35 0.85 -8.58 -2.34
C GLY A 35 2.35 -8.88 -2.44
N GLU A 36 2.90 -8.80 -3.64
CA GLU A 36 4.33 -9.02 -3.88
C GLU A 36 5.21 -8.03 -3.10
N ARG A 37 4.80 -6.75 -3.02
CA ARG A 37 5.52 -5.72 -2.26
C ARG A 37 5.56 -5.99 -0.76
N ILE A 38 4.46 -6.49 -0.19
CA ILE A 38 4.40 -6.87 1.22
C ILE A 38 5.36 -8.04 1.50
N ASP A 39 5.44 -9.01 0.60
CA ASP A 39 6.38 -10.12 0.72
C ASP A 39 7.84 -9.66 0.61
N ILE A 40 8.14 -8.71 -0.28
CA ILE A 40 9.46 -8.08 -0.38
C ILE A 40 9.83 -7.34 0.92
N LEU A 41 8.90 -6.57 1.49
CA LEU A 41 9.11 -5.88 2.78
C LEU A 41 9.42 -6.88 3.91
N ARG A 42 8.66 -7.98 3.97
CA ARG A 42 8.85 -9.06 4.95
C ARG A 42 10.23 -9.72 4.80
N SER A 43 10.65 -9.97 3.56
CA SER A 43 11.96 -10.52 3.25
C SER A 43 13.09 -9.58 3.67
N ALA A 44 12.96 -8.29 3.36
CA ALA A 44 13.94 -7.27 3.72
C ALA A 44 14.11 -7.13 5.25
N LEU A 45 13.04 -7.23 6.03
CA LEU A 45 13.15 -7.28 7.50
C LEU A 45 13.88 -8.53 7.98
N SER A 46 13.56 -9.69 7.39
CA SER A 46 14.16 -10.98 7.76
C SER A 46 15.66 -11.01 7.46
N SER A 47 16.11 -10.36 6.39
CA SER A 47 17.52 -10.21 6.03
C SER A 47 18.20 -9.01 6.69
N ARG A 48 17.46 -8.19 7.47
CA ARG A 48 17.92 -6.90 8.02
C ARG A 48 18.46 -5.94 6.95
N ASP A 49 17.88 -5.99 5.76
CA ASP A 49 18.22 -5.09 4.65
C ASP A 49 17.34 -3.84 4.70
N SER A 50 17.80 -2.84 5.46
CA SER A 50 17.10 -1.55 5.63
C SER A 50 16.95 -0.78 4.32
N GLN A 51 17.90 -0.93 3.39
CA GLN A 51 17.87 -0.26 2.09
C GLN A 51 16.77 -0.85 1.21
N ALA A 52 16.70 -2.18 1.10
CA ALA A 52 15.64 -2.86 0.36
C ALA A 52 14.26 -2.57 0.96
N PHE A 53 14.15 -2.57 2.29
CA PHE A 53 12.90 -2.23 2.98
C PHE A 53 12.45 -0.81 2.64
N THR A 54 13.36 0.17 2.77
CA THR A 54 13.09 1.58 2.44
C THR A 54 12.62 1.75 1.01
N HIS A 55 13.31 1.13 0.05
CA HIS A 55 12.97 1.24 -1.37
C HIS A 55 11.60 0.63 -1.68
N SER A 56 11.32 -0.55 -1.14
CA SER A 56 10.02 -1.21 -1.32
C SER A 56 8.89 -0.37 -0.71
N ALA A 57 9.07 0.16 0.50
CA ALA A 57 8.10 1.02 1.17
C ALA A 57 7.83 2.32 0.39
N HIS A 58 8.88 2.96 -0.13
CA HIS A 58 8.75 4.15 -1.00
C HIS A 58 7.92 3.86 -2.24
N SER A 59 8.25 2.78 -2.95
CA SER A 59 7.58 2.41 -4.18
C SER A 59 6.13 2.00 -3.91
N PHE A 60 5.86 1.31 -2.80
CA PHE A 60 4.50 0.93 -2.42
C PHE A 60 3.65 2.14 -2.02
N LYS A 61 4.23 3.12 -1.31
CA LYS A 61 3.58 4.41 -1.01
C LYS A 61 3.07 5.08 -2.29
N GLY A 62 3.92 5.16 -3.33
CA GLY A 62 3.52 5.77 -4.62
C GLY A 62 2.32 5.06 -5.24
N SER A 63 2.33 3.72 -5.23
CA SER A 63 1.22 2.91 -5.71
C SER A 63 -0.09 3.18 -4.93
N CYS A 64 -0.01 3.31 -3.61
CA CYS A 64 -1.18 3.64 -2.77
C CYS A 64 -1.75 5.03 -3.06
N ILE A 65 -0.89 6.01 -3.35
CA ILE A 65 -1.33 7.37 -3.74
C ILE A 65 -2.09 7.31 -5.07
N ASN A 66 -1.58 6.59 -6.06
CA ASN A 66 -2.20 6.49 -7.38
C ASN A 66 -3.59 5.84 -7.36
N ILE A 67 -3.83 4.91 -6.44
CA ILE A 67 -5.12 4.22 -6.30
C ILE A 67 -6.10 4.97 -5.38
N GLY A 68 -5.65 5.97 -4.64
CA GLY A 68 -6.49 6.63 -3.64
C GLY A 68 -6.65 5.80 -2.36
N ALA A 69 -5.56 5.19 -1.87
CA ALA A 69 -5.51 4.49 -0.58
C ALA A 69 -4.69 5.30 0.46
N PRO A 70 -5.20 6.44 0.96
CA PRO A 70 -4.38 7.43 1.66
C PRO A 70 -3.89 6.96 3.03
N ARG A 71 -4.64 6.09 3.72
CA ARG A 71 -4.22 5.49 4.99
C ARG A 71 -3.07 4.49 4.78
N LEU A 72 -3.20 3.59 3.82
CA LEU A 72 -2.12 2.65 3.47
C LEU A 72 -0.86 3.39 3.00
N GLY A 73 -1.03 4.42 2.17
CA GLY A 73 0.08 5.27 1.74
C GLY A 73 0.79 5.98 2.91
N ALA A 74 0.05 6.40 3.95
CA ALA A 74 0.66 6.98 5.15
C ALA A 74 1.49 5.96 5.93
N LEU A 75 0.99 4.74 6.12
CA LEU A 75 1.73 3.65 6.76
C LEU A 75 3.00 3.30 5.97
N CYS A 76 2.92 3.22 4.64
CA CYS A 76 4.10 3.02 3.80
C CYS A 76 5.12 4.17 3.95
N SER A 77 4.65 5.41 4.13
CA SER A 77 5.54 6.56 4.38
C SER A 77 6.23 6.47 5.74
N GLU A 78 5.53 6.02 6.77
CA GLU A 78 6.10 5.78 8.10
C GLU A 78 7.13 4.65 8.06
N ALA A 79 6.82 3.56 7.36
CA ALA A 79 7.75 2.43 7.13
C ALA A 79 9.00 2.88 6.36
N GLU A 80 8.84 3.70 5.33
CA GLU A 80 9.95 4.26 4.57
C GLU A 80 10.91 5.08 5.45
N ILE A 81 10.38 5.83 6.43
CA ILE A 81 11.18 6.58 7.40
C ILE A 81 11.86 5.63 8.40
N ALA A 82 11.13 4.67 8.97
CA ALA A 82 11.70 3.70 9.90
C ALA A 82 12.84 2.88 9.26
N GLY A 83 12.68 2.48 7.99
CA GLY A 83 13.72 1.83 7.20
C GLY A 83 14.96 2.72 7.02
N ARG A 84 14.78 3.99 6.66
CA ARG A 84 15.90 4.95 6.51
C ARG A 84 16.67 5.19 7.80
N GLU A 85 15.97 5.18 8.93
CA GLU A 85 16.55 5.38 10.25
C GLU A 85 17.02 4.07 10.91
N GLU A 86 16.98 2.96 10.16
CA GLU A 86 17.38 1.62 10.60
C GLU A 86 16.65 1.14 11.88
N ARG A 87 15.44 1.65 12.13
CA ARG A 87 14.59 1.25 13.26
C ARG A 87 13.81 -0.02 12.92
N ILE A 88 14.51 -1.16 12.97
CA ILE A 88 13.96 -2.45 12.51
C ILE A 88 12.73 -2.91 13.31
N ASP A 89 12.69 -2.68 14.61
CA ASP A 89 11.53 -3.06 15.44
C ASP A 89 10.28 -2.24 15.07
N ASP A 90 10.44 -0.93 14.87
CA ASP A 90 9.36 -0.06 14.39
C ASP A 90 8.90 -0.46 12.98
N ALA A 91 9.85 -0.78 12.10
CA ALA A 91 9.58 -1.22 10.74
C ALA A 91 8.79 -2.54 10.69
N ALA A 92 9.04 -3.46 11.64
CA ALA A 92 8.27 -4.70 11.78
C ALA A 92 6.82 -4.43 12.20
N HIS A 93 6.61 -3.57 13.20
CA HIS A 93 5.25 -3.16 13.60
C HIS A 93 4.50 -2.45 12.47
N LEU A 94 5.17 -1.58 11.73
CA LEU A 94 4.60 -0.90 10.58
C LEU A 94 4.25 -1.86 9.44
N LEU A 95 5.02 -2.94 9.24
CA LEU A 95 4.69 -3.96 8.25
C LEU A 95 3.40 -4.71 8.62
N ASP A 96 3.20 -5.03 9.90
CA ASP A 96 1.96 -5.66 10.36
C ASP A 96 0.74 -4.73 10.13
N ASP A 97 0.90 -3.44 10.42
CA ASP A 97 -0.13 -2.43 10.17
C ASP A 97 -0.42 -2.26 8.66
N ILE A 98 0.62 -2.22 7.83
CA ILE A 98 0.51 -2.20 6.35
C ILE A 98 -0.26 -3.43 5.87
N GLN A 99 0.08 -4.61 6.38
CA GLN A 99 -0.60 -5.84 5.98
C GLN A 99 -2.08 -5.79 6.34
N SER A 100 -2.42 -5.44 7.58
CA SER A 100 -3.81 -5.34 8.03
C SER A 100 -4.62 -4.31 7.22
N GLU A 101 -4.03 -3.14 6.97
CA GLU A 101 -4.68 -2.10 6.17
C GLU A 101 -4.86 -2.54 4.71
N PHE A 102 -3.86 -3.20 4.12
CA PHE A 102 -3.98 -3.75 2.77
C PHE A 102 -5.10 -4.79 2.65
N LEU A 103 -5.32 -5.65 3.66
CA LEU A 103 -6.46 -6.59 3.62
C LEU A 103 -7.79 -5.83 3.54
N THR A 104 -7.90 -4.71 4.26
CA THR A 104 -9.09 -3.85 4.27
C THR A 104 -9.27 -3.15 2.92
N VAL A 105 -8.22 -2.53 2.39
CA VAL A 105 -8.20 -1.88 1.07
C VAL A 105 -8.58 -2.87 -0.02
N ARG A 106 -8.00 -4.08 -0.01
CA ARG A 106 -8.31 -5.14 -0.97
C ARG A 106 -9.78 -5.52 -0.95
N GLN A 107 -10.36 -5.75 0.23
CA GLN A 107 -11.78 -6.08 0.34
C GLN A 107 -12.66 -4.98 -0.24
N LEU A 108 -12.35 -3.72 0.06
CA LEU A 108 -13.13 -2.58 -0.44
C LEU A 108 -13.00 -2.41 -1.96
N LEU A 109 -11.79 -2.57 -2.52
CA LEU A 109 -11.58 -2.52 -3.96
C LEU A 109 -12.25 -3.70 -4.68
N GLU A 110 -12.21 -4.91 -4.12
CA GLU A 110 -12.93 -6.05 -4.69
C GLU A 110 -14.45 -5.81 -4.76
N GLN A 111 -15.03 -5.08 -3.80
CA GLN A 111 -16.44 -4.69 -3.83
C GLN A 111 -16.75 -3.68 -4.94
N THR A 112 -15.79 -2.84 -5.37
CA THR A 112 -16.00 -1.89 -6.49
C THR A 112 -15.94 -2.57 -7.86
N LEU A 113 -15.34 -3.77 -7.94
CA LEU A 113 -15.31 -4.60 -9.16
C LEU A 113 -16.56 -5.48 -9.33
N MET A 114 -17.37 -5.62 -8.29
CA MET A 114 -18.62 -6.40 -8.31
C MET A 114 -19.85 -5.56 -8.64
N ARG A 115 -19.66 -4.26 -8.90
CA ARG A 115 -20.71 -3.30 -9.25
C ARG A 115 -20.75 -3.09 -10.75
#